data_AF-A0A7I7LGV7-F1
#
_entry.id   AF-A0A7I7LGV7-F1
#
_cell.length_a   1.000
_cell.length_b   1.000
_cell.length_c   1.000
_cell.angle_alpha   90.00
_cell.angle_beta   90.00
_cell.angle_gamma   90.00
#
_symmetry.space_group_name_H-M   'P 1'
#
loop_
_entity.id
_entity.type
_entity.pdbx_description
1 polymer ?
#
loop_
_entity_poly.entity_id
_entity_poly.type
_entity_poly.pdbx_seq_one_letter_code
_entity_poly.pdbx_strand_id
1 'polypeptide(L)'
;MLQKVWAASGGQCGRYLAASMALQLDALERHGELVDGRDRYGPAVRAELLAMSSATIDRYLRGAKARDQISGVSTTKPSPLLRSSITICKAGDEAEESPGFFEGDTVAHCGPTLKGEFARTVNLTDMHIGWVFTRTVRNNAHPTSWAPSKPELLKSL
;
A
#
# COMPACT_ATOMS: atom_id res chain seq x y z
N MET A 1 -21.92 -9.99 8.14
CA MET A 1 -20.97 -10.96 7.55
C MET A 1 -20.10 -10.36 6.45
N LEU A 2 -20.66 -9.87 5.33
CA LEU A 2 -19.87 -9.31 4.21
C LEU A 2 -18.78 -8.30 4.63
N GLN A 3 -19.10 -7.36 5.53
CA GLN A 3 -18.13 -6.39 6.05
C GLN A 3 -16.95 -7.04 6.81
N LYS A 4 -17.18 -8.16 7.52
CA LYS A 4 -16.12 -8.91 8.25
C LYS A 4 -15.14 -9.52 7.26
N VAL A 5 -15.65 -10.19 6.22
CA VAL A 5 -14.83 -10.77 5.15
C VAL A 5 -14.07 -9.69 4.37
N TRP A 6 -14.71 -8.57 4.08
CA TRP A 6 -14.07 -7.42 3.42
C TRP A 6 -12.95 -6.78 4.26
N ALA A 7 -13.16 -6.63 5.58
CA ALA A 7 -12.13 -6.11 6.46
C ALA A 7 -10.94 -7.09 6.56
N ALA A 8 -11.22 -8.39 6.69
CA ALA A 8 -10.19 -9.43 6.74
C ALA A 8 -9.36 -9.52 5.45
N SER A 9 -9.94 -9.19 4.28
CA SER A 9 -9.22 -9.19 3.00
C SER A 9 -8.36 -7.94 2.76
N GLY A 10 -8.33 -7.00 3.70
CA GLY A 10 -7.58 -5.75 3.59
C GLY A 10 -8.29 -4.69 2.74
N GLY A 11 -9.63 -4.71 2.69
CA GLY A 11 -10.38 -3.62 2.09
C GLY A 11 -10.56 -3.70 0.57
N GLN A 12 -10.46 -4.89 -0.03
CA GLN A 12 -10.54 -5.10 -1.48
C GLN A 12 -11.77 -4.43 -2.15
N CYS A 13 -11.60 -3.96 -3.40
CA CYS A 13 -12.73 -3.48 -4.19
C CYS A 13 -13.66 -4.65 -4.57
N GLY A 14 -14.94 -4.39 -4.87
CA GLY A 14 -15.94 -5.44 -5.06
C GLY A 14 -15.59 -6.43 -6.16
N ARG A 15 -14.85 -6.00 -7.21
CA ARG A 15 -14.36 -6.89 -8.26
C ARG A 15 -13.35 -7.91 -7.75
N TYR A 16 -12.35 -7.46 -6.99
CA TYR A 16 -11.34 -8.35 -6.41
C TYR A 16 -11.94 -9.22 -5.30
N LEU A 17 -12.80 -8.66 -4.46
CA LEU A 17 -13.44 -9.42 -3.39
C LEU A 17 -14.37 -10.51 -3.94
N ALA A 18 -15.10 -10.25 -5.01
CA ALA A 18 -15.91 -11.28 -5.66
C ALA A 18 -15.03 -12.43 -6.20
N ALA A 19 -13.92 -12.10 -6.87
CA ALA A 19 -13.00 -13.09 -7.41
C ALA A 19 -12.28 -13.91 -6.31
N SER A 20 -11.98 -13.28 -5.17
CA SER A 20 -11.27 -13.92 -4.05
C SER A 20 -12.19 -14.52 -2.99
N MET A 21 -13.52 -14.33 -3.09
CA MET A 21 -14.49 -14.64 -2.02
C MET A 21 -14.34 -16.06 -1.47
N ALA A 22 -14.27 -17.07 -2.35
CA ALA A 22 -14.14 -18.46 -1.95
C ALA A 22 -12.86 -18.70 -1.14
N LEU A 23 -11.73 -18.20 -1.63
CA LEU A 23 -10.43 -18.30 -0.94
C LEU A 23 -10.47 -17.63 0.43
N GLN A 24 -11.09 -16.46 0.54
CA GLN A 24 -11.22 -15.74 1.81
C GLN A 24 -12.08 -16.52 2.81
N LEU A 25 -13.23 -17.05 2.37
CA LEU A 25 -14.12 -17.84 3.23
C LEU A 25 -13.43 -19.12 3.71
N ASP A 26 -12.79 -19.87 2.81
CA ASP A 26 -12.09 -21.11 3.16
C ASP A 26 -10.95 -20.86 4.15
N ALA A 27 -10.20 -19.77 3.98
CA ALA A 27 -9.14 -19.38 4.91
C ALA A 27 -9.71 -19.02 6.29
N LEU A 28 -10.76 -18.22 6.33
CA LEU A 28 -11.40 -17.80 7.59
C LEU A 28 -12.06 -18.97 8.33
N GLU A 29 -12.67 -19.92 7.62
CA GLU A 29 -13.19 -21.17 8.19
C GLU A 29 -12.04 -22.03 8.75
N ARG A 30 -10.96 -22.22 7.98
CA ARG A 30 -9.79 -23.00 8.39
C ARG A 30 -9.14 -22.46 9.66
N HIS A 31 -9.08 -21.14 9.81
CA HIS A 31 -8.50 -20.48 10.99
C HIS A 31 -9.49 -20.30 12.14
N GLY A 32 -10.74 -20.78 12.01
CA GLY A 32 -11.75 -20.71 13.07
C GLY A 32 -12.35 -19.31 13.28
N GLU A 33 -12.09 -18.37 12.37
CA GLU A 33 -12.64 -17.01 12.36
C GLU A 33 -14.11 -16.97 11.91
N LEU A 34 -14.50 -17.96 11.10
CA LEU A 34 -15.87 -18.26 10.71
C LEU A 34 -16.21 -19.69 11.15
N VAL A 35 -17.24 -19.82 11.98
CA VAL A 35 -17.70 -21.10 12.52
C VAL A 35 -19.21 -21.19 12.32
N ASP A 36 -19.66 -22.31 11.79
CA ASP A 36 -21.09 -22.55 11.55
C ASP A 36 -21.92 -22.35 12.83
N GLY A 37 -23.05 -21.66 12.70
CA GLY A 37 -23.93 -21.29 13.80
C GLY A 37 -23.46 -20.12 14.68
N ARG A 38 -22.24 -19.58 14.49
CA ARG A 38 -21.73 -18.40 15.23
C ARG A 38 -21.80 -17.13 14.41
N ASP A 39 -22.06 -15.99 15.05
CA ASP A 39 -22.11 -14.66 14.40
C ASP A 39 -22.97 -14.58 13.14
N ARG A 40 -24.05 -15.38 13.09
CA ARG A 40 -24.95 -15.55 11.93
C ARG A 40 -24.24 -16.09 10.69
N TYR A 41 -23.10 -16.75 10.85
CA TYR A 41 -22.45 -17.51 9.80
C TYR A 41 -23.06 -18.91 9.70
N GLY A 42 -23.16 -19.40 8.47
CA GLY A 42 -23.58 -20.76 8.18
C GLY A 42 -23.67 -21.00 6.68
N PRO A 43 -24.02 -22.21 6.24
CA PRO A 43 -24.00 -22.62 4.83
C PRO A 43 -24.80 -21.71 3.90
N ALA A 44 -25.97 -21.25 4.35
CA ALA A 44 -26.81 -20.33 3.59
C ALA A 44 -26.12 -18.98 3.34
N VAL A 45 -25.52 -18.39 4.38
CA VAL A 45 -24.79 -17.13 4.28
C VAL A 45 -23.52 -17.28 3.44
N ARG A 46 -22.83 -18.42 3.55
CA ARG A 46 -21.68 -18.75 2.69
C ARG A 46 -22.10 -18.78 1.21
N ALA A 47 -23.20 -19.46 0.90
CA ALA A 47 -23.74 -19.53 -0.46
C ALA A 47 -24.15 -18.15 -0.99
N GLU A 48 -24.82 -17.33 -0.18
CA GLU A 48 -25.16 -15.96 -0.55
C GLU A 48 -23.92 -15.12 -0.88
N LEU A 49 -22.87 -15.19 -0.04
CA LEU A 49 -21.62 -14.45 -0.27
C LEU A 49 -20.92 -14.86 -1.57
N LEU A 50 -20.91 -16.16 -1.89
CA LEU A 50 -20.34 -16.68 -3.12
C LEU A 50 -21.15 -16.29 -4.37
N ALA A 51 -22.47 -16.14 -4.23
CA ALA A 51 -23.35 -15.74 -5.33
C ALA A 51 -23.39 -14.21 -5.55
N MET A 52 -22.86 -13.40 -4.63
CA MET A 52 -22.91 -11.95 -4.74
C MET A 52 -22.06 -11.43 -5.90
N SER A 53 -22.67 -10.60 -6.76
CA SER A 53 -21.94 -9.87 -7.78
C SER A 53 -21.05 -8.77 -7.18
N SER A 54 -19.99 -8.40 -7.91
CA SER A 54 -19.10 -7.29 -7.55
C SER A 54 -19.85 -5.97 -7.32
N ALA A 55 -20.85 -5.68 -8.16
CA ALA A 55 -21.67 -4.47 -8.03
C ALA A 55 -22.53 -4.49 -6.74
N THR A 56 -23.09 -5.63 -6.38
CA THR A 56 -23.85 -5.80 -5.13
C THR A 56 -22.94 -5.63 -3.92
N ILE A 57 -21.74 -6.21 -3.96
CA ILE A 57 -20.73 -6.07 -2.92
C ILE A 57 -20.39 -4.59 -2.70
N ASP A 58 -20.05 -3.86 -3.76
CA ASP A 58 -19.70 -2.44 -3.65
C ASP A 58 -20.86 -1.58 -3.15
N ARG A 59 -22.10 -1.88 -3.56
CA ARG A 59 -23.29 -1.19 -3.06
C ARG A 59 -23.47 -1.39 -1.55
N TYR A 60 -23.34 -2.61 -1.04
CA TYR A 60 -23.50 -2.90 0.39
C TYR A 60 -22.32 -2.41 1.25
N LEU A 61 -21.13 -2.38 0.68
CA LEU A 61 -19.92 -1.91 1.38
C LEU A 61 -19.76 -0.39 1.35
N ARG A 62 -20.54 0.36 0.55
CA ARG A 62 -20.39 1.82 0.40
C ARG A 62 -20.23 2.56 1.73
N GLY A 63 -21.14 2.31 2.69
CA GLY A 63 -21.09 2.98 3.99
C GLY A 63 -19.91 2.54 4.86
N ALA A 64 -19.47 1.28 4.75
CA ALA A 64 -18.30 0.78 5.46
C ALA A 64 -17.01 1.39 4.89
N LYS A 65 -16.87 1.36 3.56
CA LYS A 65 -15.75 1.99 2.83
C LYS A 65 -15.62 3.48 3.12
N ALA A 66 -16.73 4.20 3.20
CA ALA A 66 -16.70 5.64 3.50
C ALA A 66 -16.21 5.93 4.92
N ARG A 67 -16.52 5.07 5.91
CA ARG A 67 -16.04 5.23 7.29
C ARG A 67 -14.59 4.78 7.48
N ASP A 68 -14.16 3.80 6.71
CA ASP A 68 -12.83 3.21 6.77
C ASP A 68 -11.82 3.92 5.85
N GLN A 69 -12.24 4.96 5.14
CA GLN A 69 -11.37 5.71 4.24
C GLN A 69 -10.32 6.47 5.04
N ILE A 70 -9.18 5.83 5.28
CA ILE A 70 -7.96 6.50 5.71
C ILE A 70 -7.52 7.36 4.54
N SER A 71 -7.71 8.68 4.64
CA SER A 71 -7.13 9.61 3.68
C SER A 71 -5.61 9.49 3.79
N GLY A 72 -4.97 8.99 2.74
CA GLY A 72 -3.52 9.02 2.64
C GLY A 72 -3.06 10.48 2.72
N VAL A 73 -2.42 10.86 3.83
CA VAL A 73 -1.95 12.22 4.01
C VAL A 73 -0.52 12.30 3.49
N SER A 74 -0.32 13.02 2.39
CA SER A 74 1.03 13.26 1.88
C SER A 74 1.80 14.16 2.84
N THR A 75 2.98 13.71 3.25
CA THR A 75 3.94 14.55 4.00
C THR A 75 4.71 15.51 3.11
N THR A 76 4.60 15.38 1.78
CA THR A 76 5.29 16.22 0.81
C THR A 76 4.28 17.15 0.12
N LYS A 77 4.63 18.44 0.07
CA LYS A 77 3.98 19.39 -0.83
C LYS A 77 4.82 19.45 -2.10
N PRO A 78 4.30 19.04 -3.27
CA PRO A 78 5.06 19.12 -4.51
C PRO A 78 5.38 20.59 -4.82
N SER A 79 6.67 20.93 -4.91
CA SER A 79 7.09 22.24 -5.40
C SER A 79 6.94 22.28 -6.92
N PRO A 80 6.22 23.26 -7.50
CA PRO A 80 6.11 23.41 -8.95
C PRO A 80 7.47 23.51 -9.66
N LEU A 81 8.45 24.15 -9.00
CA LEU A 81 9.80 24.38 -9.55
C LEU A 81 10.64 23.09 -9.65
N LEU A 82 10.38 22.11 -8.78
CA LEU A 82 11.11 20.83 -8.79
C LEU A 82 10.54 19.86 -9.83
N ARG A 83 9.25 19.97 -10.19
CA ARG A 83 8.65 19.13 -11.24
C ARG A 83 9.21 19.41 -12.63
N SER A 84 9.64 20.64 -12.90
CA SER A 84 10.19 21.02 -14.21
C SER A 84 11.69 20.76 -14.33
N SER A 85 12.39 20.51 -13.23
CA SER A 85 13.85 20.33 -13.19
C SER A 85 14.29 18.87 -12.98
N ILE A 86 13.35 17.98 -12.64
CA ILE A 86 13.60 16.54 -12.49
C ILE A 86 12.84 15.83 -13.61
N THR A 87 13.57 15.19 -14.53
CA THR A 87 12.96 14.34 -15.55
C THR A 87 12.16 13.24 -14.87
N ILE A 88 10.85 13.21 -15.12
CA ILE A 88 10.00 12.14 -14.61
C ILE A 88 10.19 10.94 -15.54
N CYS A 89 10.80 9.87 -15.03
CA CYS A 89 10.81 8.59 -15.72
C CYS A 89 9.37 8.09 -15.90
N LYS A 90 8.98 7.87 -17.14
CA LYS A 90 7.67 7.35 -17.54
C LYS A 90 7.78 5.86 -17.85
N ALA A 91 6.65 5.18 -17.79
CA ALA A 91 6.56 3.81 -18.27
C ALA A 91 6.96 3.75 -19.76
N GLY A 92 8.05 3.05 -20.07
CA GLY A 92 8.61 2.91 -21.42
C GLY A 92 9.92 3.67 -21.66
N ASP A 93 10.40 4.46 -20.70
CA ASP A 93 11.75 5.00 -20.75
C ASP A 93 12.77 3.86 -20.56
N GLU A 94 13.93 3.97 -21.21
CA GLU A 94 15.00 2.97 -21.12
C GLU A 94 15.47 2.87 -19.66
N ALA A 95 15.39 1.65 -19.11
CA ALA A 95 15.86 1.39 -17.76
C ALA A 95 17.39 1.34 -17.75
N GLU A 96 18.00 1.76 -16.64
CA GLU A 96 19.45 1.60 -16.47
C GLU A 96 19.86 0.13 -16.67
N GLU A 97 20.85 -0.11 -17.52
CA GLU A 97 21.31 -1.45 -17.89
C GLU A 97 22.41 -1.98 -16.95
N SER A 98 22.81 -1.19 -15.96
CA SER A 98 23.84 -1.54 -14.99
C SER A 98 23.35 -1.47 -13.54
N PRO A 99 23.73 -2.42 -12.66
CA PRO A 99 23.51 -2.29 -11.23
C PRO A 99 24.19 -1.04 -10.68
N GLY A 100 23.55 -0.36 -9.72
CA GLY A 100 24.09 0.82 -9.05
C GLY A 100 23.24 2.09 -9.18
N PHE A 101 22.21 2.09 -10.03
CA PHE A 101 21.23 3.17 -10.11
C PHE A 101 20.03 2.87 -9.21
N PHE A 102 19.84 3.72 -8.19
CA PHE A 102 18.82 3.52 -7.17
C PHE A 102 17.72 4.57 -7.24
N GLU A 103 16.46 4.12 -7.23
CA GLU A 103 15.33 4.96 -6.89
C GLU A 103 15.12 4.95 -5.38
N GLY A 104 15.02 6.13 -4.78
CA GLY A 104 14.83 6.31 -3.34
C GLY A 104 13.52 6.97 -3.00
N ASP A 105 12.74 6.37 -2.11
CA ASP A 105 11.50 6.96 -1.58
C ASP A 105 11.43 6.87 -0.05
N THR A 106 10.43 7.56 0.53
CA THR A 106 10.11 7.39 1.95
C THR A 106 8.62 7.19 2.19
N VAL A 107 8.30 6.24 3.07
CA VAL A 107 6.94 6.01 3.54
C VAL A 107 6.82 6.52 4.97
N ALA A 108 5.82 7.37 5.23
CA ALA A 108 5.48 7.84 6.56
C ALA A 108 4.44 6.90 7.20
N HIS A 109 4.77 6.28 8.33
CA HIS A 109 3.84 5.42 9.09
C HIS A 109 2.98 6.24 10.04
N CYS A 110 2.25 7.21 9.49
CA CYS A 110 1.53 8.23 10.25
C CYS A 110 0.02 7.95 10.41
N GLY A 111 -0.50 6.88 9.81
CA GLY A 111 -1.94 6.63 9.77
C GLY A 111 -2.70 7.83 9.18
N PRO A 112 -3.86 8.22 9.75
CA PRO A 112 -4.71 9.28 9.20
C PRO A 112 -4.28 10.71 9.58
N THR A 113 -3.17 10.91 10.32
CA THR A 113 -2.78 12.23 10.84
C THR A 113 -1.29 12.48 10.70
N LEU A 114 -0.91 13.71 10.33
CA LEU A 114 0.49 14.15 10.33
C LEU A 114 0.92 14.81 11.65
N LYS A 115 0.04 14.80 12.66
CA LYS A 115 0.37 15.35 13.98
C LYS A 115 1.23 14.36 14.77
N GLY A 116 2.44 14.78 15.14
CA GLY A 116 3.36 14.03 15.99
C GLY A 116 4.58 13.48 15.23
N GLU A 117 5.40 12.71 15.95
CA GLU A 117 6.50 11.95 15.35
C GLU A 117 6.00 10.56 14.93
N PHE A 118 6.45 10.09 13.78
CA PHE A 118 6.10 8.79 13.24
C PHE A 118 7.33 8.16 12.59
N ALA A 119 7.42 6.84 12.69
CA ALA A 119 8.43 6.09 11.98
C ALA A 119 8.33 6.37 10.48
N ARG A 120 9.47 6.54 9.83
CA ARG A 120 9.56 6.63 8.37
C ARG A 120 10.41 5.48 7.87
N THR A 121 10.01 4.89 6.78
CA THR A 121 10.84 3.89 6.11
C THR A 121 11.45 4.53 4.88
N VAL A 122 12.77 4.48 4.76
CA VAL A 122 13.51 4.80 3.55
C VAL A 122 13.64 3.52 2.74
N ASN A 123 13.23 3.56 1.48
CA ASN A 123 13.45 2.48 0.51
C ASN A 123 14.46 2.95 -0.53
N LEU A 124 15.38 2.06 -0.91
CA LEU A 124 16.29 2.22 -2.04
C LEU A 124 16.17 0.98 -2.90
N THR A 125 15.74 1.16 -4.14
CA THR A 125 15.56 0.07 -5.10
C THR A 125 16.54 0.24 -6.23
N ASP A 126 17.42 -0.74 -6.43
CA ASP A 126 18.22 -0.83 -7.64
C ASP A 126 17.29 -1.13 -8.82
N MET A 127 17.23 -0.22 -9.78
CA MET A 127 16.27 -0.31 -10.89
C MET A 127 16.63 -1.40 -11.91
N HIS A 128 17.89 -1.84 -11.95
CA HIS A 128 18.35 -2.87 -12.86
C HIS A 128 18.08 -4.28 -12.33
N ILE A 129 18.48 -4.55 -11.08
CA ILE A 129 18.40 -5.90 -10.49
C ILE A 129 17.18 -6.09 -9.58
N GLY A 130 16.42 -5.04 -9.29
CA GLY A 130 15.25 -5.07 -8.41
C GLY A 130 15.59 -5.32 -6.94
N TRP A 131 16.86 -5.17 -6.55
CA TRP A 131 17.28 -5.33 -5.16
C TRP A 131 16.79 -4.14 -4.33
N VAL A 132 16.15 -4.43 -3.21
CA VAL A 132 15.54 -3.42 -2.33
C VAL A 132 16.25 -3.41 -0.99
N PHE A 133 16.71 -2.22 -0.59
CA PHE A 133 17.13 -1.93 0.77
C PHE A 133 16.08 -1.08 1.48
N THR A 134 15.72 -1.50 2.68
CA THR A 134 14.70 -0.83 3.49
C THR A 134 15.24 -0.55 4.88
N ARG A 135 15.11 0.70 5.34
CA ARG A 135 15.51 1.09 6.70
C ARG A 135 14.50 2.01 7.36
N THR A 136 14.15 1.70 8.60
CA THR A 136 13.34 2.58 9.45
C THR A 136 14.20 3.69 10.05
N VAL A 137 13.73 4.93 9.95
CA VAL A 137 14.32 6.15 10.53
C VAL A 137 13.26 6.90 11.33
N ARG A 138 13.70 7.66 12.34
CA ARG A 138 12.77 8.41 13.21
C ARG A 138 12.11 9.59 12.49
N ASN A 139 12.84 10.30 11.65
CA ASN A 139 12.37 11.46 10.90
C ASN A 139 13.26 11.72 9.67
N ASN A 140 12.89 12.69 8.82
CA ASN A 140 13.65 13.07 7.62
C ASN A 140 14.99 13.77 7.93
N ALA A 141 15.20 14.23 9.16
CA ALA A 141 16.41 14.93 9.58
C ALA A 141 17.45 13.99 10.21
N HIS A 142 17.16 12.69 10.31
CA HIS A 142 18.07 11.74 10.94
C HIS A 142 19.31 11.55 10.07
N PRO A 143 20.51 11.95 10.53
CA PRO A 143 21.71 11.72 9.76
C PRO A 143 21.94 10.21 9.67
N THR A 144 21.94 9.70 8.45
CA THR A 144 22.32 8.32 8.18
C THR A 144 23.82 8.28 7.91
N SER A 145 24.58 7.64 8.80
CA SER A 145 26.05 7.53 8.74
C SER A 145 26.60 6.69 7.58
N TRP A 146 25.75 6.25 6.64
CA TRP A 146 26.15 5.42 5.51
C TRP A 146 26.33 6.21 4.21
N ALA A 147 26.02 7.51 4.19
CA ALA A 147 26.17 8.33 2.98
C ALA A 147 27.58 8.14 2.40
N PRO A 148 27.72 7.62 1.15
CA PRO A 148 29.02 7.52 0.53
C PRO A 148 29.63 8.92 0.46
N SER A 149 30.91 9.01 0.80
CA SER A 149 31.65 10.27 0.83
C SER A 149 31.64 10.95 -0.55
N LYS A 150 30.88 12.05 -0.63
CA LYS A 150 30.86 13.13 -1.65
C LYS A 150 30.46 12.79 -3.10
N PRO A 151 29.47 13.51 -3.67
CA PRO A 151 29.38 13.71 -5.11
C PRO A 151 30.22 14.94 -5.51
N GLU A 152 31.32 14.74 -6.25
CA GLU A 152 32.02 15.82 -6.97
C GLU A 152 31.37 16.15 -8.33
N LEU A 153 30.12 15.73 -8.57
CA LEU A 153 29.41 15.96 -9.83
C LEU A 153 28.25 16.95 -9.67
N LEU A 154 28.57 18.19 -9.29
CA LEU A 154 27.65 19.33 -9.39
C LEU A 154 28.40 20.64 -9.61
N LYS A 155 29.30 20.65 -10.62
CA LYS A 155 29.99 21.86 -11.13
C LYS A 155 29.89 22.06 -12.64
N SER A 156 28.91 21.45 -13.31
CA SER A 156 28.66 21.79 -14.71
C SER A 156 27.21 21.52 -15.10
N LEU A 157 26.30 22.37 -14.61
CA LEU A 157 25.09 22.84 -15.29
C LEU A 157 24.74 24.22 -14.70
#